data_AF-A0A7S3ML90-F1
#
_entry.id   AF-A0A7S3ML90-F1
#
_cell.length_a   1.000
_cell.length_b   1.000
_cell.length_c   1.000
_cell.angle_alpha   90.00
_cell.angle_beta   90.00
_cell.angle_gamma   90.00
#
_symmetry.space_group_name_H-M   'P 1'
#
loop_
_entity.id
_entity.type
_entity.pdbx_description
1 polymer ?
#
loop_
_entity_poly.entity_id
_entity_poly.type
_entity_poly.pdbx_seq_one_letter_code
_entity_poly.pdbx_strand_id
1 'polypeptide(L)'
;MADIFAELGMEAMFFARMTETLKQQYIKDGKLEFIWEPNFDGVKQKREIFAHMHLTHYNPQGDLNFMDRKIFSEGMDYSLMDAEGHAENWFKMLQSYEDAYQTNNILVFWGDDYAHLDAEKTYAAAEKTMKVLNEKQHEKNKNYNFKWAGVGEYVDAVFKDAKAKEVQFPRVERDFYGYRRNENE
;
A
#
# COMPACT_ATOMS: atom_id res chain seq x y z
N MET A 1 -19.23 6.69 -0.82
CA MET A 1 -18.27 6.28 -1.88
C MET A 1 -18.29 4.77 -2.06
N ALA A 2 -17.99 3.98 -1.03
CA ALA A 2 -17.99 2.51 -1.10
C ALA A 2 -19.28 1.91 -1.73
N ASP A 3 -20.48 2.33 -1.29
CA ASP A 3 -21.74 1.81 -1.81
C ASP A 3 -21.92 2.05 -3.32
N ILE A 4 -21.67 3.28 -3.77
CA ILE A 4 -21.76 3.64 -5.20
C ILE A 4 -20.71 2.88 -6.01
N PHE A 5 -19.49 2.72 -5.50
CA PHE A 5 -18.43 2.02 -6.25
C PHE A 5 -18.75 0.52 -6.37
N ALA A 6 -19.27 -0.09 -5.31
CA ALA A 6 -19.79 -1.45 -5.36
C ALA A 6 -20.97 -1.57 -6.35
N GLU A 7 -21.88 -0.60 -6.39
CA GLU A 7 -22.98 -0.55 -7.36
C GLU A 7 -22.49 -0.45 -8.81
N LEU A 8 -21.37 0.25 -9.05
CA LEU A 8 -20.71 0.35 -10.35
C LEU A 8 -19.91 -0.91 -10.72
N GLY A 9 -19.88 -1.93 -9.86
CA GLY A 9 -19.17 -3.19 -10.09
C GLY A 9 -17.68 -3.15 -9.75
N MET A 10 -17.22 -2.17 -8.96
CA MET A 10 -15.85 -2.18 -8.45
C MET A 10 -15.71 -3.19 -7.31
N GLU A 11 -14.64 -3.98 -7.35
CA GLU A 11 -14.38 -5.02 -6.36
C GLU A 11 -13.54 -4.52 -5.17
N ALA A 12 -12.76 -3.47 -5.39
CA ALA A 12 -11.84 -2.92 -4.40
C ALA A 12 -11.74 -1.38 -4.44
N MET A 13 -11.45 -0.79 -3.29
CA MET A 13 -11.12 0.62 -3.11
C MET A 13 -9.80 0.76 -2.35
N PHE A 14 -8.94 1.65 -2.82
CA PHE A 14 -7.65 1.96 -2.23
C PHE A 14 -7.63 3.42 -1.77
N PHE A 15 -7.13 3.67 -0.56
CA PHE A 15 -6.99 5.02 -0.03
C PHE A 15 -5.88 5.08 1.03
N ALA A 16 -5.41 6.29 1.36
CA ALA A 16 -4.30 6.49 2.30
C ALA A 16 -4.67 7.29 3.56
N ARG A 17 -5.81 8.01 3.51
CA ARG A 17 -6.20 9.00 4.53
C ARG A 17 -7.31 8.47 5.44
N MET A 18 -6.98 8.37 6.73
CA MET A 18 -7.86 8.06 7.86
C MET A 18 -7.28 8.80 9.06
N THR A 19 -8.13 9.17 10.01
CA THR A 19 -7.68 9.82 11.25
C THR A 19 -6.59 8.98 11.91
N GLU A 20 -5.49 9.63 12.30
CA GLU A 20 -4.25 8.96 12.70
C GLU A 20 -4.47 7.93 13.82
N THR A 21 -5.26 8.27 14.84
CA THR A 21 -5.61 7.38 15.96
C THR A 21 -6.25 6.08 15.49
N LEU A 22 -7.19 6.18 14.54
CA LEU A 22 -7.89 5.02 14.01
C LEU A 22 -6.96 4.20 13.12
N LYS A 23 -6.12 4.88 12.32
CA LYS A 23 -5.13 4.22 11.47
C LYS A 23 -4.11 3.44 12.30
N GLN A 24 -3.57 4.02 13.37
CA GLN A 24 -2.64 3.34 14.28
C GLN A 24 -3.28 2.12 14.95
N GLN A 25 -4.56 2.21 15.32
CA GLN A 25 -5.30 1.04 15.82
C GLN A 25 -5.42 -0.05 14.75
N TYR A 26 -5.69 0.30 13.50
CA TYR A 26 -5.82 -0.66 12.40
C TYR A 26 -4.47 -1.30 12.04
N ILE A 27 -3.38 -0.52 12.07
CA ILE A 27 -2.01 -1.02 11.89
C ILE A 27 -1.70 -2.07 12.96
N LYS A 28 -1.91 -1.73 14.24
CA LYS A 28 -1.63 -2.62 15.36
C LYS A 28 -2.44 -3.92 15.32
N ASP A 29 -3.66 -3.84 14.80
CA ASP A 29 -4.57 -4.98 14.72
C ASP A 29 -4.42 -5.80 13.41
N GLY A 30 -3.55 -5.38 12.48
CA GLY A 30 -3.45 -6.00 11.16
C GLY A 30 -4.74 -5.88 10.33
N LYS A 31 -5.43 -4.74 10.40
CA LYS A 31 -6.77 -4.51 9.82
C LYS A 31 -6.80 -3.45 8.73
N LEU A 32 -5.66 -3.15 8.11
CA LEU A 32 -5.62 -2.21 6.99
C LEU A 32 -6.33 -2.73 5.73
N GLU A 33 -6.61 -4.03 5.67
CA GLU A 33 -7.50 -4.65 4.70
C GLU A 33 -8.81 -5.08 5.38
N PHE A 34 -9.95 -4.69 4.81
CA PHE A 34 -11.25 -4.98 5.39
C PHE A 34 -12.35 -5.00 4.33
N ILE A 35 -13.50 -5.60 4.68
CA ILE A 35 -14.71 -5.52 3.86
C ILE A 35 -15.53 -4.33 4.34
N TRP A 36 -15.68 -3.32 3.48
CA TRP A 36 -16.45 -2.12 3.81
C TRP A 36 -17.91 -2.31 3.38
N GLU A 37 -18.79 -2.32 4.37
CA GLU A 37 -20.24 -2.47 4.23
C GLU A 37 -20.96 -1.20 4.71
N PRO A 38 -20.85 -0.10 3.95
CA PRO A 38 -21.32 1.19 4.43
C PRO A 38 -22.83 1.15 4.73
N ASN A 39 -23.19 1.59 5.93
CA ASN A 39 -24.56 1.53 6.44
C ASN A 39 -25.10 2.95 6.65
N PHE A 40 -26.05 3.39 5.83
CA PHE A 40 -26.67 4.71 5.92
C PHE A 40 -28.11 4.71 5.41
N ASP A 41 -28.90 5.67 5.90
CA ASP A 41 -30.32 5.79 5.57
C ASP A 41 -30.53 5.96 4.05
N GLY A 42 -31.44 5.15 3.50
CA GLY A 42 -31.82 5.20 2.08
C GLY A 42 -31.17 4.15 1.18
N VAL A 43 -30.17 3.40 1.66
CA VAL A 43 -29.60 2.26 0.93
C VAL A 43 -30.54 1.06 1.03
N LYS A 44 -31.05 0.59 -0.12
CA LYS A 44 -32.04 -0.50 -0.18
C LYS A 44 -31.41 -1.90 -0.19
N GLN A 45 -30.13 -2.00 -0.57
CA GLN A 45 -29.41 -3.28 -0.67
C GLN A 45 -28.05 -3.13 -0.02
N LYS A 46 -27.70 -4.04 0.90
CA LYS A 46 -26.35 -4.09 1.46
C LYS A 46 -25.39 -4.46 0.33
N ARG A 47 -24.40 -3.61 0.10
CA ARG A 47 -23.28 -3.84 -0.81
C ARG A 47 -21.99 -3.80 -0.02
N GLU A 48 -21.01 -4.53 -0.53
CA GLU A 48 -19.70 -4.63 0.08
C GLU A 48 -18.62 -4.37 -0.96
N ILE A 49 -17.50 -3.81 -0.51
CA ILE A 49 -16.31 -3.61 -1.33
C ILE A 49 -15.08 -3.94 -0.49
N PHE A 50 -14.08 -4.57 -1.10
CA PHE A 50 -12.79 -4.72 -0.45
C PHE A 50 -12.13 -3.36 -0.30
N ALA A 51 -11.66 -3.04 0.90
CA ALA A 51 -11.05 -1.77 1.22
C ALA A 51 -9.60 -2.03 1.64
N HIS A 52 -8.66 -1.43 0.91
CA HIS A 52 -7.25 -1.41 1.25
C HIS A 52 -6.85 -0.01 1.70
N MET A 53 -6.51 0.12 2.98
CA MET A 53 -5.89 1.30 3.52
C MET A 53 -4.36 1.16 3.42
N HIS A 54 -3.70 2.14 2.80
CA HIS A 54 -2.26 2.14 2.73
C HIS A 54 -1.64 2.41 4.11
N LEU A 55 -0.58 1.68 4.46
CA LEU A 55 0.12 1.78 5.75
C LEU A 55 0.56 3.20 6.08
N THR A 56 0.96 3.99 5.08
CA THR A 56 1.34 5.40 5.26
C THR A 56 0.65 6.30 4.23
N HIS A 57 1.39 7.05 3.43
CA HIS A 57 0.87 7.96 2.41
C HIS A 57 0.81 7.25 1.05
N TYR A 58 0.32 7.90 0.00
CA TYR A 58 0.18 7.28 -1.33
C TYR A 58 1.51 7.24 -2.14
N ASN A 59 2.64 7.30 -1.46
CA ASN A 59 3.97 7.21 -2.03
C ASN A 59 4.76 6.04 -1.41
N PRO A 60 5.83 5.57 -2.07
CA PRO A 60 6.69 4.55 -1.48
C PRO A 60 7.28 5.04 -0.16
N GLN A 61 7.57 4.12 0.77
CA GLN A 61 8.05 4.46 2.10
C GLN A 61 9.56 4.45 2.27
N GLY A 62 10.05 5.26 3.20
CA GLY A 62 11.44 5.26 3.64
C GLY A 62 12.41 5.49 2.50
N ASP A 63 13.40 4.63 2.39
CA ASP A 63 14.36 4.65 1.29
C ASP A 63 13.73 4.19 -0.04
N LEU A 64 12.42 4.00 -0.19
CA LEU A 64 11.79 3.88 -1.51
C LEU A 64 11.20 5.23 -1.95
N ASN A 65 11.05 6.18 -1.03
CA ASN A 65 10.48 7.50 -1.27
C ASN A 65 11.49 8.46 -1.91
N PHE A 66 12.10 8.03 -3.00
CA PHE A 66 13.12 8.81 -3.71
C PHE A 66 12.53 9.68 -4.81
N MET A 67 11.20 9.75 -4.90
CA MET A 67 10.51 10.27 -6.06
C MET A 67 10.27 11.78 -5.96
N ASP A 68 10.74 12.44 -7.00
CA ASP A 68 10.39 13.78 -7.50
C ASP A 68 10.90 14.99 -6.72
N ARG A 69 10.72 15.10 -5.40
CA ARG A 69 11.09 16.38 -4.76
C ARG A 69 12.58 16.65 -4.86
N LYS A 70 13.44 15.69 -4.51
CA LYS A 70 14.90 15.88 -4.57
C LYS A 70 15.46 15.79 -5.99
N ILE A 71 14.85 14.99 -6.87
CA ILE A 71 15.30 14.87 -8.25
C ILE A 71 15.00 16.17 -9.01
N PHE A 72 13.80 16.75 -8.85
CA PHE A 72 13.44 18.00 -9.49
C PHE A 72 13.99 19.25 -8.79
N SER A 73 13.99 19.31 -7.45
CA SER A 73 14.49 20.50 -6.74
C SER A 73 15.99 20.51 -6.52
N GLU A 74 16.65 19.34 -6.51
CA GLU A 74 18.09 19.20 -6.19
C GLU A 74 18.91 18.58 -7.34
N GLY A 75 18.29 18.25 -8.49
CA GLY A 75 19.00 17.77 -9.69
C GLY A 75 19.67 16.41 -9.51
N MET A 76 19.17 15.59 -8.60
CA MET A 76 19.76 14.31 -8.24
C MET A 76 19.65 13.29 -9.40
N ASP A 77 20.73 12.56 -9.66
CA ASP A 77 20.78 11.52 -10.69
C ASP A 77 20.26 10.18 -10.13
N TYR A 78 19.30 9.56 -10.81
CA TYR A 78 18.80 8.22 -10.50
C TYR A 78 19.91 7.15 -10.49
N SER A 79 21.05 7.39 -11.17
CA SER A 79 22.22 6.49 -11.15
C SER A 79 22.90 6.41 -9.78
N LEU A 80 22.77 7.48 -8.96
CA LEU A 80 23.32 7.57 -7.60
C LEU A 80 22.47 6.83 -6.55
N MET A 81 21.39 6.17 -6.96
CA MET A 81 20.60 5.31 -6.09
C MET A 81 21.43 4.11 -5.63
N ASP A 82 21.87 4.16 -4.39
CA ASP A 82 22.54 3.06 -3.69
C ASP A 82 21.52 2.05 -3.16
N ALA A 83 20.84 1.37 -4.08
CA ALA A 83 19.88 0.31 -3.76
C ALA A 83 20.51 -0.78 -2.87
N GLU A 84 21.82 -1.02 -2.98
CA GLU A 84 22.52 -2.02 -2.18
C GLU A 84 22.69 -1.58 -0.73
N GLY A 85 23.15 -0.34 -0.50
CA GLY A 85 23.31 0.24 0.83
C GLY A 85 21.99 0.39 1.59
N HIS A 86 20.88 0.58 0.87
CA HIS A 86 19.55 0.78 1.45
C HIS A 86 18.72 -0.50 1.62
N ALA A 87 19.17 -1.65 1.10
CA ALA A 87 18.38 -2.89 1.09
C ALA A 87 17.93 -3.36 2.49
N GLU A 88 18.75 -3.17 3.52
CA GLU A 88 18.35 -3.51 4.90
C GLU A 88 17.18 -2.66 5.40
N ASN A 89 17.17 -1.37 5.10
CA ASN A 89 16.09 -0.48 5.51
C ASN A 89 14.80 -0.81 4.76
N TRP A 90 14.89 -1.22 3.49
CA TRP A 90 13.74 -1.75 2.74
C TRP A 90 13.14 -2.99 3.40
N PHE A 91 13.96 -3.97 3.79
CA PHE A 91 13.42 -5.16 4.48
C PHE A 91 12.80 -4.84 5.84
N LYS A 92 13.38 -3.89 6.60
CA LYS A 92 12.76 -3.41 7.84
C LYS A 92 11.42 -2.72 7.60
N MET A 93 11.32 -1.93 6.55
CA MET A 93 10.06 -1.29 6.15
C MET A 93 9.00 -2.34 5.78
N LEU A 94 9.37 -3.39 5.03
CA LEU A 94 8.45 -4.47 4.66
C LEU A 94 7.93 -5.26 5.86
N GLN A 95 8.72 -5.42 6.92
CA GLN A 95 8.23 -6.02 8.17
C GLN A 95 7.05 -5.24 8.76
N SER A 96 7.05 -3.90 8.65
CA SER A 96 5.90 -3.09 9.08
C SER A 96 4.65 -3.31 8.22
N TYR A 97 4.80 -3.70 6.95
CA TYR A 97 3.68 -4.14 6.12
C TYR A 97 3.21 -5.54 6.53
N GLU A 98 4.12 -6.48 6.79
CA GLU A 98 3.76 -7.82 7.27
C GLU A 98 2.92 -7.78 8.54
N ASP A 99 3.21 -6.85 9.46
CA ASP A 99 2.45 -6.70 10.71
C ASP A 99 1.07 -6.04 10.50
N ALA A 100 0.91 -5.23 9.46
CA ALA A 100 -0.27 -4.39 9.25
C ALA A 100 -1.34 -5.00 8.33
N TYR A 101 -0.98 -6.06 7.60
CA TYR A 101 -1.82 -6.76 6.62
C TYR A 101 -1.96 -8.24 6.96
N GLN A 102 -3.03 -8.89 6.49
CA GLN A 102 -3.35 -10.27 6.89
C GLN A 102 -2.84 -11.33 5.92
N THR A 103 -2.39 -10.91 4.74
CA THR A 103 -1.90 -11.80 3.67
C THR A 103 -0.40 -11.64 3.45
N ASN A 104 0.21 -12.56 2.69
CA ASN A 104 1.62 -12.50 2.30
C ASN A 104 1.86 -11.53 1.13
N ASN A 105 0.85 -10.77 0.71
CA ASN A 105 0.94 -9.88 -0.43
C ASN A 105 1.02 -8.45 0.06
N ILE A 106 2.11 -7.77 -0.32
CA ILE A 106 2.37 -6.38 0.03
C ILE A 106 2.25 -5.55 -1.24
N LEU A 107 1.41 -4.52 -1.20
CA LEU A 107 1.35 -3.50 -2.24
C LEU A 107 2.20 -2.29 -1.82
N VAL A 108 3.20 -1.97 -2.62
CA VAL A 108 3.97 -0.73 -2.48
C VAL A 108 3.63 0.17 -3.65
N PHE A 109 3.09 1.36 -3.37
CA PHE A 109 2.87 2.34 -4.43
C PHE A 109 4.20 2.89 -4.92
N TRP A 110 4.31 3.06 -6.24
CA TRP A 110 5.46 3.67 -6.90
C TRP A 110 5.02 4.94 -7.61
N GLY A 111 5.04 6.07 -6.89
CA GLY A 111 4.57 7.37 -7.37
C GLY A 111 4.35 8.36 -6.22
N ASP A 112 3.99 9.60 -6.56
CA ASP A 112 3.56 10.68 -5.65
C ASP A 112 2.93 11.80 -6.51
N ASP A 113 2.63 12.95 -5.89
CA ASP A 113 2.18 14.16 -6.59
C ASP A 113 3.16 14.53 -7.72
N TYR A 114 2.65 14.58 -8.96
CA TYR A 114 3.42 14.90 -10.18
C TYR A 114 4.58 13.96 -10.48
N ALA A 115 4.49 12.69 -10.04
CA ALA A 115 5.48 11.69 -10.37
C ALA A 115 5.52 11.31 -11.85
N HIS A 116 6.63 10.68 -12.23
CA HIS A 116 6.85 10.11 -13.57
C HIS A 116 6.90 11.14 -14.71
N LEU A 117 7.29 12.40 -14.45
CA LEU A 117 7.57 13.35 -15.54
C LEU A 117 8.66 12.83 -16.47
N ASP A 118 9.63 12.08 -15.93
CA ASP A 118 10.59 11.26 -16.66
C ASP A 118 10.35 9.78 -16.32
N ALA A 119 9.29 9.23 -16.92
CA ALA A 119 8.85 7.86 -16.64
C ALA A 119 9.99 6.85 -16.81
N GLU A 120 10.77 6.94 -17.89
CA GLU A 120 11.88 6.03 -18.19
C GLU A 120 12.85 5.90 -17.02
N LYS A 121 13.32 7.03 -16.48
CA LYS A 121 14.24 7.00 -15.33
C LYS A 121 13.59 6.47 -14.07
N THR A 122 12.34 6.83 -13.81
CA THR A 122 11.62 6.37 -12.62
C THR A 122 11.35 4.87 -12.63
N TYR A 123 11.07 4.28 -13.80
CA TYR A 123 10.88 2.85 -13.97
C TYR A 123 12.22 2.10 -13.91
N ALA A 124 13.27 2.63 -14.55
CA ALA A 124 14.62 2.04 -14.47
C ALA A 124 15.14 1.98 -13.01
N ALA A 125 14.86 3.02 -12.22
CA ALA A 125 15.17 3.08 -10.80
C ALA A 125 14.43 2.01 -9.96
N ALA A 126 13.14 1.82 -10.22
CA ALA A 126 12.37 0.74 -9.60
C ALA A 126 12.90 -0.63 -10.00
N GLU A 127 13.21 -0.85 -11.27
CA GLU A 127 13.73 -2.13 -11.75
C GLU A 127 15.09 -2.48 -11.13
N LYS A 128 16.00 -1.50 -11.04
CA LYS A 128 17.27 -1.65 -10.33
C LYS A 128 17.04 -2.03 -8.86
N THR A 129 16.13 -1.32 -8.20
CA THR A 129 15.72 -1.56 -6.81
C THR A 129 15.18 -2.97 -6.60
N MET A 130 14.20 -3.38 -7.41
CA MET A 130 13.58 -4.72 -7.33
C MET A 130 14.61 -5.83 -7.60
N LYS A 131 15.50 -5.63 -8.57
CA LYS A 131 16.58 -6.58 -8.86
C LYS A 131 17.48 -6.78 -7.63
N VAL A 132 17.99 -5.70 -7.05
CA VAL A 132 18.86 -5.75 -5.87
C VAL A 132 18.14 -6.41 -4.69
N LEU A 133 16.86 -6.09 -4.47
CA LEU A 133 16.06 -6.68 -3.41
C LEU A 133 15.82 -8.18 -3.59
N ASN A 134 15.49 -8.63 -4.81
CA ASN A 134 15.32 -10.05 -5.13
C ASN A 134 16.64 -10.85 -4.98
N GLU A 135 17.78 -10.24 -5.27
CA GLU A 135 19.10 -10.85 -5.05
C GLU A 135 19.44 -10.92 -3.55
N LYS A 136 19.29 -9.82 -2.81
CA LYS A 136 19.67 -9.72 -1.39
C LYS A 136 18.74 -10.43 -0.42
N GLN A 137 17.48 -10.67 -0.78
CA GLN A 137 16.55 -11.38 0.12
C GLN A 137 17.04 -12.80 0.43
N HIS A 138 17.68 -13.48 -0.53
CA HIS A 138 18.32 -14.78 -0.31
C HIS A 138 19.50 -14.73 0.67
N GLU A 139 20.34 -13.69 0.58
CA GLU A 139 21.49 -13.50 1.49
C GLU A 139 21.07 -13.34 2.96
N LYS A 140 19.83 -12.88 3.18
CA LYS A 140 19.29 -12.54 4.50
C LYS A 140 18.24 -13.53 5.02
N ASN A 141 18.10 -14.70 4.40
CA ASN A 141 17.04 -15.68 4.74
C ASN A 141 15.63 -15.04 4.74
N LYS A 142 15.43 -14.02 3.91
CA LYS A 142 14.10 -13.48 3.61
C LYS A 142 13.50 -14.30 2.47
N ASN A 143 12.18 -14.21 2.30
CA ASN A 143 11.46 -14.91 1.23
C ASN A 143 10.49 -13.94 0.55
N TYR A 144 11.05 -12.92 -0.10
CA TYR A 144 10.28 -11.92 -0.84
C TYR A 144 10.44 -12.16 -2.35
N ASN A 145 9.41 -11.78 -3.11
CA ASN A 145 9.44 -11.75 -4.57
C ASN A 145 8.90 -10.40 -5.05
N PHE A 146 9.81 -9.50 -5.43
CA PHE A 146 9.48 -8.17 -5.91
C PHE A 146 9.20 -8.19 -7.41
N LYS A 147 8.05 -7.67 -7.82
CA LYS A 147 7.64 -7.57 -9.21
C LYS A 147 6.70 -6.38 -9.42
N TRP A 148 6.58 -5.95 -10.68
CA TRP A 148 5.49 -5.09 -11.09
C TRP A 148 4.14 -5.78 -10.90
N ALA A 149 3.15 -5.02 -10.46
CA ALA A 149 1.77 -5.45 -10.35
C ALA A 149 0.82 -4.26 -10.50
N GLY A 150 -0.31 -4.48 -11.17
CA GLY A 150 -1.47 -3.61 -11.06
C GLY A 150 -2.27 -3.89 -9.77
N VAL A 151 -3.12 -2.92 -9.37
CA VAL A 151 -3.97 -3.09 -8.19
C VAL A 151 -4.96 -4.27 -8.32
N GLY A 152 -5.41 -4.61 -9.53
CA GLY A 152 -6.24 -5.80 -9.77
C GLY A 152 -5.49 -7.10 -9.50
N GLU A 153 -4.26 -7.24 -10.01
CA GLU A 153 -3.42 -8.42 -9.76
C GLU A 153 -3.09 -8.58 -8.27
N TYR A 154 -2.94 -7.47 -7.54
CA TYR A 154 -2.77 -7.48 -6.10
C TYR A 154 -4.02 -7.99 -5.38
N VAL A 155 -5.21 -7.50 -5.74
CA VAL A 155 -6.49 -7.95 -5.16
C VAL A 155 -6.69 -9.46 -5.36
N ASP A 156 -6.44 -9.95 -6.57
CA ASP A 156 -6.51 -11.39 -6.87
C ASP A 156 -5.55 -12.21 -5.99
N ALA A 157 -4.32 -11.72 -5.80
CA ALA A 157 -3.32 -12.38 -4.98
C ALA A 157 -3.70 -12.38 -3.49
N VAL A 158 -4.23 -11.27 -2.97
CA VAL A 158 -4.75 -11.13 -1.61
C VAL A 158 -5.88 -12.12 -1.38
N PHE A 159 -6.91 -12.15 -2.23
CA PHE A 159 -8.03 -13.07 -2.06
C PHE A 159 -7.64 -14.54 -2.20
N LYS A 160 -6.70 -14.85 -3.11
CA LYS A 160 -6.16 -16.20 -3.24
C LYS A 160 -5.44 -16.65 -1.97
N ASP A 161 -4.57 -15.81 -1.41
CA ASP A 161 -3.83 -16.11 -0.18
C ASP A 161 -4.76 -16.17 1.04
N ALA A 162 -5.71 -15.23 1.15
CA ALA A 162 -6.71 -15.21 2.20
C ALA A 162 -7.56 -16.49 2.21
N LYS A 163 -7.99 -16.96 1.02
CA LYS A 163 -8.69 -18.24 0.89
C LYS A 163 -7.84 -19.43 1.33
N ALA A 164 -6.55 -19.45 0.95
CA ALA A 164 -5.64 -20.55 1.30
C ALA A 164 -5.32 -20.61 2.80
N LYS A 165 -5.31 -19.45 3.47
CA LYS A 165 -5.02 -19.29 4.90
C LYS A 165 -6.26 -19.20 5.78
N GLU A 166 -7.46 -19.28 5.20
CA GLU A 166 -8.74 -19.08 5.88
C GLU A 166 -8.86 -17.72 6.60
N VAL A 167 -8.19 -16.69 6.07
CA VAL A 167 -8.26 -15.32 6.60
C VAL A 167 -9.67 -14.77 6.45
N GLN A 168 -10.21 -14.24 7.55
CA GLN A 168 -11.47 -13.52 7.57
C GLN A 168 -11.21 -12.03 7.74
N PHE A 169 -11.36 -11.28 6.67
CA PHE A 169 -11.24 -9.82 6.73
C PHE A 169 -12.31 -9.23 7.66
N PRO A 170 -11.95 -8.24 8.50
CA PRO A 170 -12.93 -7.59 9.35
C PRO A 170 -13.98 -6.87 8.50
N ARG A 171 -15.23 -6.86 8.98
CA ARG A 171 -16.34 -6.13 8.36
C ARG A 171 -16.49 -4.78 9.04
N VAL A 172 -16.61 -3.72 8.26
CA VAL A 172 -16.63 -2.33 8.75
C VAL A 172 -17.85 -1.63 8.17
N GLU A 173 -18.75 -1.13 9.02
CA GLU A 173 -19.95 -0.40 8.55
C GLU A 173 -19.82 1.13 8.64
N ARG A 174 -18.86 1.62 9.43
CA ARG A 174 -18.66 3.05 9.70
C ARG A 174 -18.15 3.82 8.48
N ASP A 175 -18.28 5.15 8.53
CA ASP A 175 -17.50 6.03 7.67
C ASP A 175 -16.12 6.37 8.27
N PHE A 176 -15.34 7.10 7.47
CA PHE A 176 -14.04 7.67 7.85
C PHE A 176 -14.07 9.20 7.79
N TYR A 177 -15.22 9.83 8.11
CA TYR A 177 -15.35 11.28 8.12
C TYR A 177 -14.60 11.92 9.31
N GLY A 178 -14.29 13.21 9.20
CA GLY A 178 -13.57 13.95 10.24
C GLY A 178 -12.08 13.63 10.28
N TYR A 179 -11.44 13.49 9.11
CA TYR A 179 -10.01 13.25 8.98
C TYR A 179 -9.19 14.26 9.78
N ARG A 180 -8.34 13.75 10.68
CA ARG A 180 -7.34 14.53 11.41
C ARG A 180 -5.99 13.87 11.28
N ARG A 181 -5.00 14.64 10.80
CA ARG A 181 -3.61 14.19 10.72
C ARG A 181 -2.94 14.18 12.09
N ASN A 182 -3.26 15.17 12.92
CA ASN A 182 -2.75 15.32 14.28
C ASN A 182 -3.95 15.52 15.22
N GLU A 183 -3.93 14.92 16.42
CA GLU A 183 -5.03 15.09 17.40
C GLU A 183 -5.08 16.50 18.02
N ASN A 184 -4.03 17.30 17.84
CA ASN A 184 -3.85 18.64 18.41
C ASN A 184 -4.13 19.80 17.43
N GLU A 185 -4.62 19.52 16.23
CA GLU A 185 -5.04 20.49 15.20
C GLU A 185 -6.52 20.28 14.85
#